data_AF-A0A7V3BR82-F1
#
_entry.id   AF-A0A7V3BR82-F1
#
_cell.length_a   1.000
_cell.length_b   1.000
_cell.length_c   1.000
_cell.angle_alpha   90.00
_cell.angle_beta   90.00
_cell.angle_gamma   90.00
#
_symmetry.space_group_name_H-M   'P 1'
#
loop_
_entity.id
_entity.type
_entity.pdbx_description
1 polymer ?
#
loop_
_entity_poly.entity_id
_entity_poly.type
_entity_poly.pdbx_seq_one_letter_code
_entity_poly.pdbx_strand_id
1 'polypeptide(L)'
;MTNFKQQFFLQFASLGLAELIADYRARYEPKKGDRFNVEGITYEIGPAKITAAGIEFEISSKIPQEELASKADMQQYFEAVKGQMLQSETVPLSIDMENIVREISEEETKERDYVKLRYCFAEHVLYNDDSVKAELARYQEEPAKSTLPSIPGVNTLAGRVVLSLLKQNIQRQAQAVMDRLIQANEQTRQQMRASGVGASV
;
A
#
# COMPACT_ATOMS: atom_id res chain seq x y z
N MET A 1 4.05 19.32 15.20
CA MET A 1 3.61 18.50 16.36
C MET A 1 2.28 17.87 16.00
N THR A 2 2.14 16.56 16.17
CA THR A 2 0.86 15.86 16.00
C THR A 2 0.00 16.08 17.24
N ASN A 3 -1.24 16.51 17.05
CA ASN A 3 -2.21 16.62 18.15
C ASN A 3 -2.75 15.24 18.56
N PHE A 4 -3.49 15.18 19.67
CA PHE A 4 -4.00 13.94 20.25
C PHE A 4 -4.88 13.13 19.27
N LYS A 5 -5.74 13.81 18.48
CA LYS A 5 -6.52 13.19 17.40
C LYS A 5 -5.60 12.52 16.37
N GLN A 6 -4.58 13.25 15.92
CA GLN A 6 -3.63 12.76 14.92
C GLN A 6 -2.80 11.57 15.41
N GLN A 7 -2.51 11.49 16.71
CA GLN A 7 -1.83 10.33 17.31
C GLN A 7 -2.68 9.06 17.18
N PHE A 8 -3.97 9.13 17.53
CA PHE A 8 -4.87 7.98 17.33
C PHE A 8 -5.06 7.65 15.85
N PHE A 9 -5.17 8.65 14.99
CA PHE A 9 -5.34 8.42 13.56
C PHE A 9 -4.12 7.72 12.96
N LEU A 10 -2.92 8.15 13.34
CA LEU A 10 -1.68 7.49 12.96
C LEU A 10 -1.63 6.04 13.48
N GLN A 11 -1.97 5.83 14.75
CA GLN A 11 -1.96 4.50 15.36
C GLN A 11 -2.91 3.55 14.63
N PHE A 12 -4.17 3.96 14.42
CA PHE A 12 -5.17 3.11 13.78
C PHE A 12 -4.90 2.93 12.29
N ALA A 13 -4.31 3.91 11.62
CA ALA A 13 -3.85 3.72 10.25
C ALA A 13 -2.72 2.68 10.17
N SER A 14 -1.71 2.80 11.02
CA SER A 14 -0.62 1.85 11.09
C SER A 14 -1.09 0.43 11.43
N LEU A 15 -2.10 0.28 12.30
CA LEU A 15 -2.71 -1.02 12.59
C LEU A 15 -3.39 -1.61 11.35
N GLY A 16 -4.16 -0.81 10.60
CA GLY A 16 -4.81 -1.26 9.37
C GLY A 16 -3.80 -1.72 8.31
N LEU A 17 -2.72 -0.96 8.11
CA LEU A 17 -1.65 -1.34 7.19
C LEU A 17 -0.88 -2.59 7.67
N ALA A 18 -0.60 -2.70 8.98
CA ALA A 18 0.10 -3.86 9.54
C ALA A 18 -0.71 -5.16 9.38
N GLU A 19 -2.03 -5.12 9.58
CA GLU A 19 -2.91 -6.26 9.33
C GLU A 19 -2.89 -6.66 7.85
N LEU A 20 -2.95 -5.69 6.93
CA LEU A 20 -2.83 -5.96 5.49
C LEU A 20 -1.49 -6.60 5.12
N ILE A 21 -0.38 -6.09 5.68
CA ILE A 21 0.96 -6.66 5.47
C ILE A 21 0.99 -8.12 5.95
N ALA A 22 0.40 -8.41 7.11
CA ALA A 22 0.31 -9.77 7.63
C ALA A 22 -0.50 -10.69 6.70
N ASP A 23 -1.63 -10.21 6.18
CA ASP A 23 -2.47 -10.94 5.23
C ASP A 23 -1.72 -11.27 3.93
N TYR A 24 -1.00 -10.29 3.36
CA TYR A 24 -0.18 -10.53 2.16
C TYR A 24 0.98 -11.49 2.41
N ARG A 25 1.65 -11.38 3.57
CA ARG A 25 2.74 -12.29 3.95
C ARG A 25 2.25 -13.70 4.27
N ALA A 26 0.98 -13.88 4.63
CA ALA A 26 0.36 -15.19 4.80
C ALA A 26 -0.09 -15.79 3.44
N ARG A 27 -0.55 -14.95 2.51
CA ARG A 27 -0.99 -15.35 1.17
C ARG A 27 0.16 -15.64 0.21
N TYR A 28 1.26 -14.90 0.33
CA TYR A 28 2.41 -14.92 -0.57
C TYR A 28 3.71 -15.25 0.16
N GLU A 29 4.83 -15.38 -0.57
CA GLU A 29 6.11 -15.76 0.06
C GLU A 29 6.65 -14.60 0.93
N PRO A 30 6.76 -14.75 2.26
CA PRO A 30 7.24 -13.67 3.12
C PRO A 30 8.74 -13.41 2.91
N LYS A 31 9.14 -12.13 2.95
CA LYS A 31 10.55 -11.70 2.91
C LYS A 31 10.91 -10.97 4.21
N LYS A 32 12.19 -10.57 4.37
CA LYS A 32 12.68 -9.86 5.56
C LYS A 32 11.91 -8.53 5.74
N GLY A 33 11.42 -8.29 6.97
CA GLY A 33 10.67 -7.09 7.32
C GLY A 33 9.21 -7.21 6.87
N ASP A 34 8.66 -6.11 6.36
CA ASP A 34 7.25 -5.99 5.94
C ASP A 34 7.04 -6.32 4.45
N ARG A 35 7.98 -7.09 3.88
CA ARG A 35 8.02 -7.42 2.45
C ARG A 35 7.46 -8.80 2.18
N PHE A 36 6.90 -8.96 0.98
CA PHE A 36 6.40 -10.23 0.47
C PHE A 36 6.74 -10.37 -1.02
N ASN A 37 6.72 -11.58 -1.55
CA ASN A 37 7.04 -11.87 -2.94
C ASN A 37 5.90 -12.54 -3.67
N VAL A 38 5.56 -12.00 -4.84
CA VAL A 38 4.56 -12.55 -5.76
C VAL A 38 5.27 -12.81 -7.09
N GLU A 39 5.39 -14.09 -7.46
CA GLU A 39 5.95 -14.54 -8.74
C GLU A 39 7.32 -13.93 -9.11
N GLY A 40 8.22 -13.79 -8.12
CA GLY A 40 9.56 -13.25 -8.32
C GLY A 40 9.69 -11.75 -8.09
N ILE A 41 8.60 -11.00 -7.97
CA ILE A 41 8.61 -9.57 -7.63
C ILE A 41 8.42 -9.38 -6.13
N THR A 42 9.28 -8.57 -5.52
CA THR A 42 9.15 -8.19 -4.10
C THR A 42 8.33 -6.92 -3.96
N TYR A 43 7.35 -6.94 -3.06
CA TYR A 43 6.46 -5.82 -2.75
C TYR A 43 6.62 -5.38 -1.30
N GLU A 44 6.30 -4.11 -1.04
CA GLU A 44 6.35 -3.50 0.28
C GLU A 44 5.22 -2.48 0.46
N ILE A 45 4.70 -2.37 1.69
CA ILE A 45 3.81 -1.30 2.14
C ILE A 45 4.57 -0.53 3.21
N GLY A 46 4.80 0.75 2.96
CA GLY A 46 5.48 1.66 3.87
C GLY A 46 4.59 2.09 5.05
N PRO A 47 5.20 2.70 6.08
CA PRO A 47 4.47 3.15 7.27
C PRO A 47 3.52 4.31 6.94
N ALA A 48 2.41 4.37 7.68
CA ALA A 48 1.49 5.51 7.62
C ALA A 48 2.15 6.80 8.14
N LYS A 49 1.80 7.93 7.56
CA LYS A 49 2.20 9.28 7.96
C LYS A 49 0.98 10.19 7.99
N ILE A 50 0.93 11.11 8.95
CA ILE A 50 -0.10 12.16 8.97
C ILE A 50 0.45 13.40 8.30
N THR A 51 -0.29 13.91 7.32
CA THR A 51 0.01 15.16 6.62
C THR A 51 -1.14 16.14 6.80
N ALA A 52 -1.00 17.37 6.29
CA ALA A 52 -2.10 18.33 6.26
C ALA A 52 -3.25 17.89 5.33
N ALA A 53 -2.95 17.09 4.30
CA ALA A 53 -3.93 16.63 3.31
C ALA A 53 -4.68 15.36 3.75
N GLY A 54 -4.08 14.56 4.63
CA GLY A 54 -4.65 13.28 5.07
C GLY A 54 -3.59 12.28 5.52
N ILE A 55 -3.94 11.00 5.44
CA ILE A 55 -3.06 9.88 5.78
C ILE A 55 -2.29 9.46 4.53
N GLU A 56 -0.97 9.56 4.59
CA GLU A 56 -0.07 9.19 3.51
C GLU A 56 0.61 7.85 3.80
N PHE A 57 0.82 7.04 2.76
CA PHE A 57 1.72 5.89 2.79
C PHE A 57 2.30 5.65 1.40
N GLU A 58 3.30 4.77 1.33
CA GLU A 58 3.96 4.38 0.09
C GLU A 58 3.76 2.89 -0.14
N ILE A 59 3.65 2.49 -1.40
CA ILE A 59 3.79 1.09 -1.80
C ILE A 59 4.90 0.98 -2.83
N SER A 60 5.57 -0.16 -2.89
CA SER A 60 6.61 -0.37 -3.89
C SER A 60 6.63 -1.80 -4.41
N SER A 61 7.17 -1.96 -5.62
CA SER A 61 7.46 -3.24 -6.24
C SER A 61 8.83 -3.21 -6.89
N LYS A 62 9.65 -4.23 -6.64
CA LYS A 62 10.96 -4.39 -7.29
C LYS A 62 10.77 -4.59 -8.80
N ILE A 63 11.51 -3.85 -9.63
CA ILE A 63 11.58 -4.14 -11.06
C ILE A 63 12.29 -5.49 -11.24
N PRO A 64 11.74 -6.43 -12.04
CA PRO A 64 12.35 -7.75 -12.24
C PRO A 64 13.54 -7.66 -13.21
N GLN A 65 14.63 -7.03 -12.76
CA GLN A 65 15.83 -6.76 -13.58
C GLN A 65 16.42 -8.03 -14.21
N GLU A 66 16.28 -9.19 -13.56
CA GLU A 66 16.75 -10.48 -14.08
C GLU A 66 15.95 -10.97 -15.32
N GLU A 67 14.75 -10.42 -15.56
CA GLU A 67 13.89 -10.72 -16.71
C GLU A 67 14.05 -9.69 -17.84
N LEU A 68 14.83 -8.63 -17.63
CA LEU A 68 14.93 -7.48 -18.52
C LEU A 68 16.37 -7.37 -19.04
N ALA A 69 16.54 -7.33 -20.37
CA ALA A 69 17.85 -7.46 -21.00
C ALA A 69 18.70 -6.17 -20.91
N SER A 70 18.05 -5.02 -20.73
CA SER A 70 18.73 -3.72 -20.77
C SER A 70 18.11 -2.67 -19.84
N LYS A 71 18.85 -1.58 -19.61
CA LYS A 71 18.33 -0.38 -18.94
C LYS A 71 17.15 0.25 -19.67
N ALA A 72 17.09 0.13 -21.00
CA ALA A 72 15.97 0.61 -21.79
C ALA A 72 14.70 -0.22 -21.50
N ASP A 73 14.84 -1.55 -21.37
CA ASP A 73 13.72 -2.43 -21.02
C ASP A 73 13.22 -2.16 -19.59
N MET A 74 14.12 -1.85 -18.65
CA MET A 74 13.75 -1.42 -17.30
C MET A 74 12.94 -0.12 -17.31
N GLN A 75 13.36 0.87 -18.11
CA GLN A 75 12.60 2.11 -18.26
C GLN A 75 11.23 1.85 -18.91
N GLN A 76 11.18 1.00 -19.95
CA GLN A 76 9.93 0.64 -20.61
C GLN A 76 8.98 -0.09 -19.66
N TYR A 77 9.50 -1.00 -18.83
CA TYR A 77 8.76 -1.68 -17.78
C TYR A 77 8.16 -0.67 -16.79
N PHE A 78 8.98 0.26 -16.29
CA PHE A 78 8.54 1.31 -15.38
C PHE A 78 7.43 2.17 -15.99
N GLU A 79 7.62 2.68 -17.22
CA GLU A 79 6.61 3.53 -17.87
C GLU A 79 5.31 2.77 -18.16
N ALA A 80 5.39 1.46 -18.48
CA ALA A 80 4.21 0.63 -18.67
C ALA A 80 3.42 0.43 -17.37
N VAL A 81 4.10 0.09 -16.25
CA VAL A 81 3.45 -0.01 -14.93
C VAL A 81 2.87 1.35 -14.53
N LYS A 82 3.64 2.43 -14.65
CA LYS A 82 3.20 3.79 -14.37
C LYS A 82 1.96 4.18 -15.16
N GLY A 83 1.94 3.89 -16.47
CA GLY A 83 0.79 4.15 -17.33
C GLY A 83 -0.48 3.43 -16.84
N GLN A 84 -0.36 2.18 -16.39
CA GLN A 84 -1.50 1.43 -15.84
C GLN A 84 -1.97 1.94 -14.48
N MET A 85 -1.05 2.45 -13.65
CA MET A 85 -1.36 3.03 -12.33
C MET A 85 -1.93 4.45 -12.43
N LEU A 86 -1.67 5.19 -13.51
CA LEU A 86 -2.32 6.48 -13.76
C LEU A 86 -3.77 6.33 -14.26
N GLN A 87 -4.17 5.14 -14.69
CA GLN A 87 -5.53 4.84 -15.15
C GLN A 87 -6.45 4.32 -14.04
N SER A 88 -5.95 4.12 -12.81
CA SER A 88 -6.80 3.68 -11.69
C SER A 88 -7.67 4.81 -11.15
N GLU A 89 -8.82 4.46 -10.59
CA GLU A 89 -9.72 5.40 -9.92
C GLU A 89 -9.01 6.16 -8.79
N THR A 90 -8.17 5.44 -8.04
CA THR A 90 -7.29 6.03 -7.02
C THR A 90 -5.94 6.33 -7.66
N VAL A 91 -5.70 7.59 -8.02
CA VAL A 91 -4.42 8.02 -8.61
C VAL A 91 -3.41 8.34 -7.51
N PRO A 92 -2.16 7.84 -7.60
CA PRO A 92 -1.09 8.18 -6.66
C PRO A 92 -0.69 9.67 -6.76
N LEU A 93 -0.21 10.24 -5.65
CA LEU A 93 0.38 11.58 -5.61
C LEU A 93 1.71 11.65 -6.37
N SER A 94 2.49 10.58 -6.36
CA SER A 94 3.71 10.44 -7.17
C SER A 94 3.97 8.98 -7.53
N ILE A 95 4.61 8.79 -8.68
CA ILE A 95 5.12 7.50 -9.16
C ILE A 95 6.57 7.72 -9.56
N ASP A 96 7.48 7.12 -8.81
CA ASP A 96 8.91 7.34 -8.91
C ASP A 96 9.63 6.01 -9.16
N MET A 97 10.68 6.06 -9.98
CA MET A 97 11.62 4.95 -10.09
C MET A 97 12.72 5.16 -9.06
N GLU A 98 12.68 4.40 -7.97
CA GLU A 98 13.66 4.51 -6.88
C GLU A 98 14.79 3.50 -7.10
N ASN A 99 16.01 4.00 -7.24
CA ASN A 99 17.21 3.17 -7.34
C ASN A 99 17.85 3.02 -5.96
N ILE A 100 17.93 1.79 -5.46
CA ILE A 100 18.61 1.45 -4.22
C ILE A 100 19.95 0.80 -4.58
N VAL A 101 21.04 1.56 -4.43
CA VAL A 101 22.41 1.05 -4.55
C VAL A 101 22.82 0.43 -3.21
N ARG A 102 23.20 -0.85 -3.23
CA ARG A 102 23.75 -1.52 -2.05
C ARG A 102 25.16 -2.02 -2.34
N GLU A 103 26.12 -1.53 -1.58
CA GLU A 103 27.47 -2.08 -1.52
C GLU A 103 27.41 -3.46 -0.85
N ILE A 104 27.85 -4.50 -1.56
CA ILE A 104 27.95 -5.88 -1.08
C ILE A 104 29.37 -6.16 -0.61
N SER A 105 30.37 -5.55 -1.27
CA SER A 105 31.79 -5.59 -0.93
C SER A 105 32.49 -4.33 -1.47
N GLU A 106 33.80 -4.18 -1.25
CA GLU A 106 34.61 -3.08 -1.83
C GLU A 106 34.59 -3.06 -3.38
N GLU A 107 34.19 -4.16 -4.03
CA GLU A 107 34.21 -4.32 -5.49
C GLU A 107 32.82 -4.57 -6.11
N GLU A 108 31.78 -4.84 -5.30
CA GLU A 108 30.45 -5.21 -5.80
C GLU A 108 29.36 -4.28 -5.29
N THR A 109 28.73 -3.55 -6.22
CA THR A 109 27.52 -2.76 -5.97
C THR A 109 26.33 -3.43 -6.65
N LYS A 110 25.23 -3.57 -5.91
CA LYS A 110 23.96 -4.08 -6.44
C LYS A 110 22.93 -2.97 -6.48
N GLU A 111 22.68 -2.46 -7.68
CA GLU A 111 21.60 -1.52 -7.97
C GLU A 111 20.28 -2.29 -8.05
N ARG A 112 19.24 -1.80 -7.38
CA ARG A 112 17.89 -2.37 -7.46
C ARG A 112 16.90 -1.25 -7.71
N ASP A 113 16.25 -1.30 -8.86
CA ASP A 113 15.19 -0.35 -9.21
C ASP A 113 13.84 -0.84 -8.67
N TYR A 114 13.07 0.09 -8.12
CA TYR A 114 11.73 -0.12 -7.63
C TYR A 114 10.79 0.87 -8.28
N VAL A 115 9.58 0.41 -8.58
CA VAL A 115 8.44 1.30 -8.80
C VAL A 115 7.91 1.67 -7.43
N LYS A 116 7.90 2.96 -7.09
CA LYS A 116 7.40 3.48 -5.82
C LYS A 116 6.23 4.42 -6.06
N LEU A 117 5.15 4.19 -5.33
CA LEU A 117 3.92 4.96 -5.45
C LEU A 117 3.55 5.54 -4.11
N ARG A 118 3.28 6.85 -4.06
CA ARG A 118 2.86 7.55 -2.86
C ARG A 118 1.39 7.89 -2.94
N TYR A 119 0.61 7.52 -1.92
CA TYR A 119 -0.82 7.80 -1.84
C TYR A 119 -1.13 8.64 -0.61
N CYS A 120 -2.12 9.52 -0.72
CA CYS A 120 -2.67 10.25 0.42
C CYS A 120 -4.19 10.21 0.37
N PHE A 121 -4.79 9.73 1.46
CA PHE A 121 -6.25 9.65 1.60
C PHE A 121 -6.72 10.72 2.59
N ALA A 122 -7.58 11.60 2.11
CA ALA A 122 -8.21 12.62 2.94
C ALA A 122 -9.14 11.98 3.98
N GLU A 123 -9.32 12.65 5.12
CA GLU A 123 -10.12 12.11 6.23
C GLU A 123 -11.53 11.73 5.80
N HIS A 124 -12.20 12.55 4.98
CA HIS A 124 -13.58 12.31 4.52
C HIS A 124 -13.75 11.06 3.64
N VAL A 125 -12.65 10.58 3.05
CA VAL A 125 -12.61 9.31 2.29
C VAL A 125 -12.51 8.12 3.24
N LEU A 126 -11.83 8.30 4.38
CA LEU A 126 -11.62 7.25 5.38
C LEU A 126 -12.77 7.14 6.38
N TYR A 127 -13.49 8.23 6.64
CA TYR A 127 -14.73 8.25 7.42
C TYR A 127 -15.47 9.56 7.14
N ASN A 128 -16.80 9.54 7.24
CA ASN A 128 -17.63 10.73 7.12
C ASN A 128 -18.87 10.58 8.01
N ASP A 129 -19.62 11.67 8.19
CA ASP A 129 -20.76 11.67 9.11
C ASP A 129 -21.80 10.59 8.78
N ASP A 130 -22.01 10.29 7.49
CA ASP A 130 -23.00 9.31 7.05
C ASP A 130 -22.54 7.87 7.36
N SER A 131 -21.27 7.55 7.08
CA SER A 131 -20.70 6.24 7.44
C SER A 131 -20.61 6.04 8.94
N VAL A 132 -20.31 7.10 9.71
CA VAL A 132 -20.32 7.05 11.18
C VAL A 132 -21.73 6.81 11.71
N LYS A 133 -22.74 7.53 11.19
CA LYS A 133 -24.15 7.33 11.59
C LYS A 133 -24.65 5.92 11.27
N ALA A 134 -24.37 5.42 10.06
CA ALA A 134 -24.77 4.09 9.64
C ALA A 134 -24.15 3.02 10.54
N GLU A 135 -22.85 3.14 10.81
CA GLU A 135 -22.13 2.20 11.66
C GLU A 135 -22.61 2.27 13.13
N LEU A 136 -22.90 3.47 13.65
CA LEU A 136 -23.50 3.66 14.97
C LEU A 136 -24.88 3.01 15.09
N ALA A 137 -25.75 3.16 14.09
CA ALA A 137 -27.07 2.52 14.08
C ALA A 137 -26.93 0.99 14.15
N ARG A 138 -25.99 0.42 13.39
CA ARG A 138 -25.71 -1.03 13.42
C ARG A 138 -25.31 -1.53 14.82
N TYR A 139 -24.47 -0.77 15.54
CA TYR A 139 -24.10 -1.11 16.93
C TYR A 139 -25.26 -1.02 17.92
N GLN A 140 -26.25 -0.16 17.66
CA GLN A 140 -27.44 0.01 18.50
C GLN A 140 -28.47 -1.09 18.24
N GLU A 141 -28.62 -1.53 16.98
CA GLU A 141 -29.57 -2.58 16.58
C GLU A 141 -29.08 -3.99 16.96
N GLU A 142 -27.78 -4.26 16.87
CA GLU A 142 -27.20 -5.57 17.20
C GLU A 142 -26.03 -5.50 18.22
N PRO A 143 -26.29 -5.14 19.49
CA PRO A 143 -25.23 -4.96 20.50
C PRO A 143 -24.43 -6.24 20.79
N ALA A 144 -25.07 -7.41 20.65
CA ALA A 144 -24.47 -8.71 20.96
C ALA A 144 -23.54 -9.26 19.86
N LYS A 145 -23.67 -8.78 18.61
CA LYS A 145 -22.82 -9.19 17.48
C LYS A 145 -21.71 -8.19 17.16
N SER A 146 -21.82 -6.99 17.72
CA SER A 146 -21.02 -5.84 17.32
C SER A 146 -20.25 -5.31 18.52
N THR A 147 -19.17 -5.97 18.92
CA THR A 147 -18.31 -5.46 19.98
C THR A 147 -17.17 -4.65 19.39
N LEU A 148 -17.24 -3.32 19.52
CA LEU A 148 -16.06 -2.47 19.32
C LEU A 148 -15.09 -2.69 20.47
N PRO A 149 -13.79 -2.90 20.20
CA PRO A 149 -12.81 -2.99 21.26
C PRO A 149 -12.79 -1.68 22.06
N SER A 150 -12.59 -1.78 23.37
CA SER A 150 -12.31 -0.60 24.18
C SER A 150 -10.98 0.02 23.74
N ILE A 151 -10.97 1.34 23.55
CA ILE A 151 -9.78 2.08 23.13
C ILE A 151 -9.42 3.03 24.29
N PRO A 152 -8.30 2.81 24.99
CA PRO A 152 -7.84 3.70 26.04
C PRO A 152 -7.80 5.16 25.56
N GLY A 153 -8.37 6.09 26.33
CA GLY A 153 -8.45 7.51 25.97
C GLY A 153 -9.61 7.89 25.05
N VAL A 154 -10.44 6.93 24.60
CA VAL A 154 -11.62 7.19 23.76
C VAL A 154 -12.89 6.67 24.44
N ASN A 155 -13.60 7.57 25.12
CA ASN A 155 -14.75 7.23 25.96
C ASN A 155 -16.09 7.17 25.21
N THR A 156 -16.21 7.81 24.04
CA THR A 156 -17.47 7.80 23.26
C THR A 156 -17.52 6.63 22.28
N LEU A 157 -18.73 6.08 22.07
CA LEU A 157 -18.96 5.08 21.02
C LEU A 157 -18.62 5.62 19.63
N ALA A 158 -19.02 6.87 19.35
CA ALA A 158 -18.73 7.55 18.09
C ALA A 158 -17.22 7.67 17.82
N GLY A 159 -16.42 8.02 18.83
CA GLY A 159 -14.96 8.07 18.70
C GLY A 159 -14.37 6.71 18.35
N ARG A 160 -14.86 5.64 18.98
CA ARG A 160 -14.42 4.26 18.65
C ARG A 160 -14.85 3.83 17.25
N VAL A 161 -16.05 4.22 16.81
CA VAL A 161 -16.54 4.00 15.44
C VAL A 161 -15.64 4.68 14.42
N VAL A 162 -15.30 5.97 14.62
CA VAL A 162 -14.42 6.73 13.73
C VAL A 162 -13.07 6.03 13.57
N LEU A 163 -12.44 5.61 14.67
CA LEU A 163 -11.14 4.93 14.61
C LEU A 163 -11.22 3.55 13.95
N SER A 164 -12.31 2.82 14.17
CA SER A 164 -12.57 1.54 13.50
C SER A 164 -12.76 1.72 12.00
N LEU A 165 -13.57 2.69 11.57
CA LEU A 165 -13.78 3.02 10.16
C LEU A 165 -12.47 3.45 9.49
N LEU A 166 -11.70 4.33 10.14
CA LEU A 166 -10.40 4.78 9.65
C LEU A 166 -9.47 3.59 9.40
N LYS A 167 -9.33 2.69 10.37
CA LYS A 167 -8.51 1.47 10.26
C LYS A 167 -8.98 0.56 9.11
N GLN A 168 -10.27 0.29 9.03
CA GLN A 168 -10.82 -0.61 8.01
C GLN A 168 -10.71 -0.01 6.61
N ASN A 169 -10.99 1.29 6.46
CA ASN A 169 -10.99 1.94 5.17
C ASN A 169 -9.57 2.18 4.66
N ILE A 170 -8.60 2.54 5.51
CA ILE A 170 -7.20 2.64 5.05
C ILE A 170 -6.65 1.26 4.65
N GLN A 171 -6.99 0.21 5.39
CA GLN A 171 -6.66 -1.17 5.02
C GLN A 171 -7.24 -1.53 3.65
N ARG A 172 -8.54 -1.28 3.43
CA ARG A 172 -9.22 -1.56 2.16
C ARG A 172 -8.62 -0.77 1.00
N GLN A 173 -8.36 0.52 1.19
CA GLN A 173 -7.77 1.38 0.17
C GLN A 173 -6.35 0.94 -0.18
N ALA A 174 -5.52 0.66 0.82
CA ALA A 174 -4.17 0.13 0.63
C ALA A 174 -4.17 -1.24 -0.07
N GLN A 175 -5.14 -2.09 0.27
CA GLN A 175 -5.31 -3.37 -0.41
C GLN A 175 -5.62 -3.15 -1.89
N ALA A 176 -6.60 -2.32 -2.21
CA ALA A 176 -7.02 -2.06 -3.59
C ALA A 176 -5.86 -1.53 -4.46
N VAL A 177 -5.07 -0.57 -3.96
CA VAL A 177 -3.94 -0.03 -4.71
C VAL A 177 -2.77 -1.02 -4.82
N MET A 178 -2.56 -1.89 -3.83
CA MET A 178 -1.54 -2.93 -3.88
C MET A 178 -1.92 -4.07 -4.83
N ASP A 179 -3.16 -4.57 -4.75
CA ASP A 179 -3.69 -5.58 -5.67
C ASP A 179 -3.60 -5.06 -7.13
N ARG A 180 -3.90 -3.77 -7.33
CA ARG A 180 -3.73 -3.12 -8.64
C ARG A 180 -2.27 -3.05 -9.10
N LEU A 181 -1.33 -2.74 -8.20
CA LEU A 181 0.11 -2.73 -8.53
C LEU A 181 0.60 -4.15 -8.91
N ILE A 182 0.17 -5.18 -8.18
CA ILE A 182 0.48 -6.57 -8.48
C ILE A 182 -0.02 -6.93 -9.89
N GLN A 183 -1.28 -6.59 -10.18
CA GLN A 183 -1.88 -6.82 -11.50
C GLN A 183 -1.16 -6.05 -12.60
N ALA A 184 -0.77 -4.79 -12.36
CA ALA A 184 -0.08 -3.97 -13.35
C ALA A 184 1.31 -4.54 -13.70
N ASN A 185 2.02 -5.05 -12.70
CA ASN A 185 3.29 -5.77 -12.92
C ASN A 185 3.08 -7.05 -13.74
N GLU A 186 2.08 -7.85 -13.39
CA GLU A 186 1.75 -9.08 -14.13
C GLU A 186 1.43 -8.79 -15.61
N GLN A 187 0.54 -7.81 -15.86
CA GLN A 187 0.16 -7.40 -17.22
C GLN A 187 1.36 -6.86 -18.00
N THR A 188 2.22 -6.06 -17.37
CA THR A 188 3.43 -5.53 -18.00
C THR A 188 4.40 -6.66 -18.38
N ARG A 189 4.63 -7.61 -17.48
CA ARG A 189 5.48 -8.80 -17.77
C ARG A 189 4.93 -9.59 -18.95
N GLN A 190 3.62 -9.85 -18.99
CA GLN A 190 2.99 -10.58 -20.08
C GLN A 190 3.13 -9.84 -21.43
N GLN A 191 2.92 -8.52 -21.45
CA GLN A 191 3.06 -7.70 -22.65
C GLN A 191 4.50 -7.67 -23.18
N MET A 192 5.49 -7.52 -22.29
CA MET A 192 6.89 -7.48 -22.69
C MET A 192 7.37 -8.84 -23.24
N ARG A 193 6.98 -9.95 -22.60
CA ARG A 193 7.24 -11.31 -23.10
C ARG A 193 6.60 -11.55 -24.47
N ALA A 194 5.35 -11.12 -24.67
CA ALA A 194 4.65 -11.27 -25.95
C ALA A 194 5.27 -10.42 -27.08
N SER A 195 5.89 -9.28 -26.73
CA SER A 195 6.51 -8.35 -27.68
C SER A 195 7.96 -8.71 -28.02
N GLY A 196 8.52 -9.78 -27.44
CA GLY A 196 9.92 -10.20 -27.64
C GLY A 196 10.96 -9.30 -26.93
N VAL A 197 10.51 -8.36 -26.10
CA VAL A 197 11.37 -7.50 -25.29
C VAL A 197 11.73 -8.28 -24.02
N GLY A 198 13.00 -8.70 -23.89
CA GLY A 198 13.49 -9.49 -22.74
C GLY A 198 13.69 -11.00 -23.00
N ALA A 199 13.66 -11.45 -24.25
CA ALA A 199 14.05 -12.83 -24.59
C ALA A 199 15.58 -12.98 -24.58
N SER A 200 16.17 -13.10 -23.39
CA SER A 200 17.48 -13.75 -23.25
C SER A 200 17.24 -15.27 -23.36
N VAL A 201 17.74 -15.88 -24.44
CA VAL A 201 17.82 -17.34 -24.63
C VAL A 201 18.83 -17.93 -23.65
#